data_AF-A0A3D0NL59-F1
#
_entry.id   AF-A0A3D0NL59-F1
#
_cell.length_a   1.000
_cell.length_b   1.000
_cell.length_c   1.000
_cell.angle_alpha   90.00
_cell.angle_beta   90.00
_cell.angle_gamma   90.00
#
_symmetry.space_group_name_H-M   'P 1'
#
loop_
_entity.id
_entity.type
_entity.pdbx_description
1 polymer ?
#
loop_
_entity_poly.entity_id
_entity_poly.type
_entity_poly.pdbx_seq_one_letter_code
_entity_poly.pdbx_strand_id
1 'polypeptide(L)'
;MSLTNKASVADDPAFQRRVRQAATAAAQNVASEDPNTANHEKRKAFATAVLTLPNQWAQIIAVGIANNGNVGSGVSDPSVDSTDGDSALEYVMSTVWDAYSG
;
A
#
# COMPACT_ATOMS: atom_id res chain seq x y z
N MET A 1 10.70 -15.35 -3.70
CA MET A 1 11.41 -14.68 -2.59
C MET A 1 11.11 -15.41 -1.27
N SER A 2 12.10 -15.56 -0.37
CA SER A 2 11.87 -16.17 0.97
C SER A 2 11.08 -15.24 1.88
N LEU A 3 10.47 -15.75 2.97
CA LEU A 3 9.80 -14.91 3.98
C LEU A 3 10.76 -13.90 4.62
N THR A 4 12.01 -14.30 4.86
CA THR A 4 13.06 -13.41 5.38
C THR A 4 13.33 -12.24 4.45
N ASN A 5 13.42 -12.49 3.13
CA ASN A 5 13.66 -11.41 2.16
C ASN A 5 12.45 -10.48 2.08
N LYS A 6 11.21 -11.01 2.12
CA LYS A 6 9.99 -10.20 2.16
C LYS A 6 9.94 -9.33 3.42
N ALA A 7 10.29 -9.88 4.58
CA ALA A 7 10.38 -9.13 5.83
C ALA A 7 11.43 -8.02 5.72
N SER A 8 12.60 -8.30 5.16
CA SER A 8 13.64 -7.28 4.94
C SER A 8 13.17 -6.12 4.05
N VAL A 9 12.34 -6.38 3.03
CA VAL A 9 11.74 -5.33 2.20
C VAL A 9 10.71 -4.55 3.01
N ALA A 10 9.81 -5.24 3.73
CA ALA A 10 8.77 -4.60 4.53
C ALA A 10 9.34 -3.71 5.65
N ASP A 11 10.48 -4.10 6.23
CA ASP A 11 11.18 -3.38 7.29
C ASP A 11 12.09 -2.26 6.75
N ASP A 12 12.30 -2.17 5.43
CA ASP A 12 13.14 -1.15 4.85
C ASP A 12 12.53 0.26 5.03
N PRO A 13 13.24 1.20 5.69
CA PRO A 13 12.70 2.52 5.96
C PRO A 13 12.40 3.33 4.69
N ALA A 14 13.11 3.12 3.58
CA ALA A 14 12.84 3.85 2.33
C ALA A 14 11.55 3.33 1.68
N PHE A 15 11.38 2.01 1.64
CA PHE A 15 10.15 1.36 1.20
C PHE A 15 8.94 1.82 2.04
N GLN A 16 9.05 1.78 3.37
CA GLN A 16 7.96 2.24 4.25
C GLN A 16 7.59 3.72 4.03
N ARG A 17 8.57 4.59 3.73
CA ARG A 17 8.28 5.99 3.38
C ARG A 17 7.45 6.11 2.12
N ARG A 18 7.74 5.31 1.09
CA ARG A 18 7.00 5.29 -0.19
C ARG A 18 5.62 4.68 -0.03
N VAL A 19 5.51 3.57 0.72
CA VAL A 19 4.22 2.97 1.12
C VAL A 19 3.35 3.97 1.84
N ARG A 20 3.92 4.78 2.75
CA ARG A 20 3.17 5.83 3.46
C ARG A 20 2.60 6.89 2.51
N GLN A 21 3.37 7.32 1.51
CA GLN A 21 2.89 8.30 0.53
C GLN A 21 1.74 7.73 -0.30
N ALA A 22 1.92 6.53 -0.85
CA ALA A 22 0.89 5.86 -1.64
C ALA A 22 -0.38 5.58 -0.81
N ALA A 23 -0.24 5.13 0.44
CA ALA A 23 -1.37 4.84 1.32
C ALA A 23 -2.14 6.12 1.67
N THR A 24 -1.43 7.21 1.93
CA THR A 24 -2.05 8.52 2.22
C THR A 24 -2.81 9.04 1.00
N ALA A 25 -2.21 8.96 -0.19
CA ALA A 25 -2.86 9.36 -1.43
C ALA A 25 -4.11 8.52 -1.72
N ALA A 26 -4.01 7.19 -1.58
CA ALA A 26 -5.15 6.28 -1.73
C ALA A 26 -6.28 6.61 -0.74
N ALA A 27 -5.94 6.89 0.53
CA ALA A 27 -6.91 7.29 1.54
C ALA A 27 -7.66 8.58 1.17
N GLN A 28 -6.94 9.59 0.67
CA GLN A 28 -7.52 10.86 0.24
C GLN A 28 -8.46 10.67 -0.96
N ASN A 29 -8.07 9.83 -1.92
CA ASN A 29 -8.90 9.48 -3.07
C ASN A 29 -10.19 8.80 -2.62
N VAL A 30 -10.10 7.77 -1.78
CA VAL A 30 -11.26 7.04 -1.24
C VAL A 30 -12.18 7.94 -0.42
N ALA A 31 -11.62 8.86 0.37
CA ALA A 31 -12.42 9.83 1.12
C ALA A 31 -13.25 10.77 0.21
N SER A 32 -12.83 10.93 -1.04
CA SER A 32 -13.44 11.80 -2.05
C SER A 32 -14.26 11.04 -3.11
N GLU A 33 -14.30 9.70 -3.05
CA GLU A 33 -15.09 8.87 -3.99
C GLU A 33 -16.60 9.08 -3.81
N ASP A 34 -17.37 8.76 -4.86
CA ASP A 34 -18.83 8.73 -4.80
C ASP A 34 -19.29 7.78 -3.68
N PRO A 35 -20.17 8.20 -2.76
CA PRO A 35 -20.72 7.34 -1.72
C PRO A 35 -21.42 6.06 -2.23
N ASN A 36 -21.88 6.05 -3.48
CA ASN A 36 -22.49 4.89 -4.12
C ASN A 36 -21.47 3.88 -4.67
N THR A 37 -20.17 4.16 -4.56
CA THR A 37 -19.11 3.21 -4.93
C THR A 37 -19.25 1.95 -4.07
N ALA A 38 -19.01 0.79 -4.69
CA ALA A 38 -19.08 -0.48 -3.97
C ALA A 38 -18.18 -0.48 -2.72
N ASN A 39 -18.72 -0.94 -1.60
CA ASN A 39 -18.04 -1.01 -0.29
C ASN A 39 -17.48 0.34 0.21
N HIS A 40 -18.00 1.48 -0.26
CA HIS A 40 -17.46 2.80 0.08
C HIS A 40 -17.38 3.05 1.58
N GLU A 41 -18.41 2.71 2.36
CA GLU A 41 -18.41 2.92 3.82
C GLU A 41 -17.21 2.27 4.52
N LYS A 42 -16.89 1.03 4.14
CA LYS A 42 -15.76 0.27 4.69
C LYS A 42 -14.42 0.81 4.22
N ARG A 43 -14.30 1.08 2.92
CA ARG A 43 -13.10 1.68 2.32
C ARG A 43 -12.79 3.04 2.95
N LYS A 44 -13.82 3.85 3.22
CA LYS A 44 -13.71 5.15 3.91
C LYS A 44 -13.36 5.02 5.38
N ALA A 45 -13.90 4.02 6.08
CA ALA A 45 -13.50 3.74 7.47
C ALA A 45 -12.01 3.41 7.55
N PHE A 46 -11.51 2.57 6.64
CA PHE A 46 -10.09 2.29 6.54
C PHE A 46 -9.26 3.52 6.13
N ALA A 47 -9.73 4.31 5.16
CA ALA A 47 -9.09 5.58 4.78
C ALA A 47 -8.89 6.50 5.98
N THR A 48 -9.91 6.63 6.82
CA THR A 48 -9.86 7.43 8.05
C THR A 48 -8.80 6.90 9.01
N ALA A 49 -8.71 5.58 9.19
CA ALA A 49 -7.70 4.97 10.04
C ALA A 49 -6.28 5.25 9.52
N VAL A 50 -6.05 5.12 8.21
CA VAL A 50 -4.76 5.42 7.55
C VAL A 50 -4.38 6.89 7.73
N LEU A 51 -5.31 7.82 7.52
CA LEU A 51 -5.05 9.26 7.69
C LEU A 51 -4.80 9.65 9.14
N THR A 52 -5.37 8.92 10.10
CA THR A 52 -5.18 9.20 11.54
C THR A 52 -3.81 8.72 12.01
N LEU A 53 -3.34 7.56 11.53
CA LEU A 53 -2.10 6.91 11.99
C LEU A 53 -1.21 6.48 10.81
N PRO A 54 -0.76 7.42 9.95
CA PRO A 54 -0.15 7.09 8.66
C PRO A 54 1.16 6.31 8.79
N ASN A 55 1.94 6.57 9.85
CA ASN A 55 3.19 5.84 10.09
C ASN A 55 2.95 4.38 10.47
N GLN A 56 1.96 4.10 11.31
CA GLN A 56 1.66 2.75 11.79
C GLN A 56 1.04 1.92 10.66
N TRP A 57 0.10 2.51 9.93
CA TRP A 57 -0.50 1.83 8.78
C TRP A 57 0.49 1.58 7.65
N ALA A 58 1.45 2.49 7.41
CA ALA A 58 2.49 2.25 6.42
C ALA A 58 3.34 1.01 6.77
N GLN A 59 3.67 0.79 8.05
CA GLN A 59 4.40 -0.40 8.49
C GLN A 59 3.59 -1.67 8.26
N ILE A 60 2.30 -1.65 8.59
CA ILE A 60 1.39 -2.80 8.42
C ILE A 60 1.21 -3.11 6.92
N ILE A 61 0.92 -2.09 6.11
CA ILE A 61 0.67 -2.23 4.67
C ILE A 61 1.95 -2.65 3.94
N ALA A 62 3.13 -2.19 4.37
CA ALA A 62 4.41 -2.60 3.78
C ALA A 62 4.59 -4.13 3.81
N VAL A 63 4.12 -4.80 4.88
CA VAL A 63 4.10 -6.27 4.95
C VAL A 63 3.18 -6.87 3.88
N GLY A 64 2.00 -6.28 3.67
CA GLY A 64 1.06 -6.71 2.62
C GLY A 64 1.65 -6.57 1.22
N ILE A 65 2.25 -5.40 0.92
CA ILE A 65 2.86 -5.12 -0.38
C ILE A 65 4.07 -6.02 -0.61
N ALA A 66 4.96 -6.18 0.37
CA ALA A 66 6.12 -7.08 0.27
C ALA A 66 5.72 -8.55 0.03
N ASN A 67 4.48 -8.93 0.36
CA ASN A 67 3.95 -10.25 0.08
C ASN A 67 3.40 -10.43 -1.33
N ASN A 68 3.23 -9.34 -2.10
CA ASN A 68 2.79 -9.40 -3.49
C ASN A 68 3.77 -10.22 -4.36
N GLY A 69 3.23 -10.97 -5.32
CA GLY A 69 4.01 -11.85 -6.20
C GLY A 69 5.01 -11.12 -7.10
N ASN A 70 4.81 -9.82 -7.34
CA ASN A 70 5.65 -9.01 -8.22
C ASN A 70 6.88 -8.43 -7.49
N VAL A 71 6.95 -8.51 -6.16
CA VAL A 71 8.10 -8.03 -5.38
C VAL A 71 9.33 -8.89 -5.65
N GLY A 72 10.44 -8.24 -6.00
CA GLY A 72 11.70 -8.90 -6.36
C GLY A 72 11.73 -9.46 -7.77
N SER A 73 10.86 -9.01 -8.67
CA SER A 73 10.76 -9.53 -10.03
C SER A 73 10.38 -8.46 -11.06
N GLY A 74 10.96 -8.55 -12.26
CA GLY A 74 10.58 -7.73 -13.41
C GLY A 74 11.06 -6.28 -13.35
N VAL A 75 10.60 -5.48 -14.32
CA VAL A 75 10.93 -4.05 -14.45
C VAL A 75 10.04 -3.14 -13.59
N SER A 76 8.85 -3.62 -13.19
CA SER A 76 7.86 -2.89 -12.38
C SER A 76 7.78 -3.51 -10.98
N ASP A 77 8.91 -3.58 -10.29
CA ASP A 77 9.01 -4.12 -8.94
C ASP A 77 8.68 -3.04 -7.91
N PRO A 78 7.61 -3.19 -7.11
CA PRO A 78 7.20 -2.16 -6.14
C PRO A 78 8.23 -1.91 -5.04
N SER A 79 9.18 -2.84 -4.82
CA SER A 79 10.26 -2.64 -3.83
C SER A 79 11.37 -1.73 -4.34
N VAL A 80 11.49 -1.51 -5.66
CA VAL A 80 12.54 -0.67 -6.25
C VAL A 80 12.15 0.81 -6.14
N ASP A 81 13.08 1.65 -5.69
CA ASP A 81 12.91 3.10 -5.60
C ASP A 81 13.17 3.75 -6.97
N SER A 82 12.14 3.73 -7.82
CA SER A 82 12.15 4.27 -9.18
C SER A 82 10.73 4.65 -9.61
N THR A 83 10.58 5.43 -10.68
CA THR A 83 9.25 5.79 -11.24
C THR A 83 8.41 4.55 -11.57
N ASP A 84 9.02 3.52 -12.17
CA ASP A 84 8.32 2.28 -12.52
C ASP A 84 7.96 1.46 -11.27
N GLY A 85 8.84 1.46 -10.26
CA GLY A 85 8.59 0.80 -8.98
C GLY A 85 7.48 1.50 -8.19
N ASP A 86 7.46 2.83 -8.17
CA ASP A 86 6.42 3.60 -7.49
C ASP A 86 5.05 3.42 -8.17
N SER A 87 5.02 3.39 -9.51
CA SER A 87 3.80 3.08 -10.26
C SER A 87 3.28 1.67 -9.93
N ALA A 88 4.18 0.69 -9.81
CA ALA A 88 3.81 -0.66 -9.37
C ALA A 88 3.33 -0.70 -7.93
N LEU A 89 3.95 0.09 -7.04
CA LEU A 89 3.57 0.19 -5.64
C LEU A 89 2.15 0.77 -5.51
N GLU A 90 1.82 1.83 -6.22
CA GLU A 90 0.47 2.40 -6.25
C GLU A 90 -0.57 1.42 -6.80
N TYR A 91 -0.22 0.68 -7.85
CA TYR A 91 -1.07 -0.38 -8.37
C TYR A 91 -1.33 -1.45 -7.30
N VAL A 92 -0.28 -1.98 -6.66
CA VAL A 92 -0.42 -2.99 -5.60
C VAL A 92 -1.17 -2.41 -4.39
N MET A 93 -0.96 -1.14 -4.04
CA MET A 93 -1.67 -0.45 -2.96
C MET A 93 -3.19 -0.56 -3.14
N SER A 94 -3.70 -0.34 -4.35
CA SER A 94 -5.13 -0.46 -4.63
C SER A 94 -5.68 -1.86 -4.32
N THR A 95 -4.91 -2.91 -4.64
CA THR A 95 -5.32 -4.29 -4.40
C THR A 95 -5.32 -4.66 -2.92
N VAL A 96 -4.31 -4.21 -2.16
CA VAL A 96 -4.25 -4.47 -0.71
C VAL A 96 -5.23 -3.58 0.05
N TRP A 97 -5.57 -2.41 -0.46
CA TRP A 97 -6.56 -1.52 0.13
C TRP A 97 -7.89 -2.21 0.35
N ASP A 98 -8.41 -2.86 -0.70
CA ASP A 98 -9.68 -3.56 -0.62
C ASP A 98 -9.61 -4.70 0.41
N ALA A 99 -8.50 -5.45 0.43
CA ALA A 99 -8.26 -6.51 1.41
C ALA A 99 -8.22 -6.02 2.86
N TYR A 100 -7.65 -4.84 3.13
CA TYR A 100 -7.64 -4.24 4.47
C TYR A 100 -8.97 -3.58 4.85
N SER A 101 -9.76 -3.15 3.86
CA SER A 101 -11.05 -2.51 4.11
C SER A 101 -12.18 -3.48 4.49
N GLY A 102 -12.08 -4.77 4.10
CA GLY A 102 -13.00 -5.83 4.50
C GLY A 102 -14.10 -6.12 3.49
#